data_AF-A0A2V8QF16-F1
#
_entry.id   AF-A0A2V8QF16-F1
#
_cell.length_a   1.000
_cell.length_b   1.000
_cell.length_c   1.000
_cell.angle_alpha   90.00
_cell.angle_beta   90.00
_cell.angle_gamma   90.00
#
_symmetry.space_group_name_H-M   'P 1'
#
loop_
_entity.id
_entity.type
_entity.pdbx_description
1 polymer ?
#
loop_
_entity_poly.entity_id
_entity_poly.type
_entity_poly.pdbx_seq_one_letter_code
_entity_poly.pdbx_strand_id
1 'polypeptide(L)'
;MPFKGETVTQTVDKILHSQPDSIARWNYNVPEELERIVRKALRKARDERYQTAKDILVDLKNLRRELDWEERSDGLPSGETRARRQNQATNENSLAYSASNSAQNTSS
;
A
#
# COMPACT_ATOMS: atom_id res chain seq x y z
N MET A 1 3.61 -3.72 -26.00
CA MET A 1 3.90 -5.13 -26.38
C MET A 1 5.24 -5.51 -25.73
N PRO A 2 5.34 -6.63 -24.98
CA PRO A 2 6.48 -6.90 -24.09
C PRO A 2 7.80 -7.24 -24.81
N PHE A 3 7.74 -7.77 -26.03
CA PHE A 3 8.91 -8.00 -26.87
C PHE A 3 8.63 -7.39 -28.24
N LYS A 4 9.14 -6.16 -28.47
CA LYS A 4 8.98 -5.45 -29.74
C LYS A 4 10.32 -5.41 -30.47
N GLY A 5 10.43 -6.11 -31.60
CA GLY A 5 11.54 -5.98 -32.56
C GLY A 5 11.06 -5.28 -33.82
N GLU A 6 12.00 -4.70 -34.59
CA GLU A 6 11.71 -4.15 -35.93
C GLU A 6 11.52 -5.26 -36.96
N THR A 7 12.09 -6.44 -36.68
CA THR A 7 11.94 -7.66 -37.48
C THR A 7 11.51 -8.84 -36.62
N VAL A 8 11.02 -9.91 -37.28
CA VAL A 8 10.65 -11.16 -36.61
C VAL A 8 11.85 -11.75 -35.85
N THR A 9 13.03 -11.78 -36.47
CA THR A 9 14.26 -12.28 -35.85
C THR A 9 14.62 -11.51 -34.58
N GLN A 10 14.55 -10.17 -34.61
CA GLN A 10 14.78 -9.35 -33.42
C GLN A 10 13.73 -9.61 -32.33
N THR A 11 12.48 -9.88 -32.71
CA THR A 11 11.43 -10.21 -31.75
C THR A 11 11.69 -11.57 -31.09
N VAL A 12 12.10 -12.58 -31.87
CA VAL A 12 12.51 -13.89 -31.35
C VAL A 12 13.71 -13.77 -30.42
N ASP A 13 14.72 -12.99 -30.80
CA ASP A 13 15.88 -12.72 -29.95
C ASP A 13 15.47 -12.09 -28.61
N LYS A 14 14.58 -11.10 -28.62
CA LYS A 14 14.02 -10.50 -27.39
C LYS A 14 13.20 -11.49 -26.57
N ILE A 15 12.46 -12.39 -27.22
CA ILE A 15 11.74 -13.46 -26.54
C ILE A 15 12.72 -14.43 -25.87
N LEU A 16 13.90 -14.68 -26.43
CA LEU A 16 14.89 -15.60 -25.86
C LEU A 16 15.73 -14.94 -24.76
N HIS A 17 16.19 -13.70 -24.97
CA HIS A 17 17.27 -13.11 -24.17
C HIS A 17 16.87 -11.87 -23.36
N SER A 18 15.84 -11.14 -23.78
CA SER A 18 15.48 -9.87 -23.11
C SER A 18 14.48 -10.08 -21.97
N GLN A 19 14.67 -9.36 -20.87
CA GLN A 19 13.62 -9.23 -19.86
C GLN A 19 12.53 -8.27 -20.36
N PRO A 20 11.24 -8.57 -20.13
CA PRO A 20 10.16 -7.65 -20.46
C PRO A 20 10.24 -6.40 -19.57
N ASP A 21 9.92 -5.25 -20.16
CA ASP A 21 9.83 -3.99 -19.41
C ASP A 21 8.80 -4.08 -18.27
N SER A 22 9.08 -3.38 -17.17
CA SER A 22 8.15 -3.26 -16.04
C SER A 22 6.82 -2.67 -16.50
N ILE A 23 5.72 -3.27 -16.03
CA ILE A 23 4.36 -2.82 -16.37
C ILE A 23 4.06 -1.47 -15.73
N ALA A 24 4.71 -1.15 -14.60
CA ALA A 24 4.60 0.15 -13.95
C ALA A 24 5.00 1.32 -14.86
N ARG A 25 5.83 1.08 -15.89
CA ARG A 25 6.16 2.09 -16.91
C ARG A 25 4.96 2.51 -17.77
N TRP A 26 3.94 1.67 -17.85
CA TRP A 26 2.72 1.90 -18.64
C TRP A 26 1.56 2.39 -17.77
N ASN A 27 1.50 1.97 -16.51
CA ASN A 27 0.53 2.45 -15.53
C ASN A 27 1.11 2.34 -14.11
N TYR A 28 1.31 3.48 -13.45
CA TYR A 28 1.86 3.55 -12.10
C TYR A 28 0.92 3.04 -11.00
N ASN A 29 -0.38 2.92 -11.28
CA ASN A 29 -1.36 2.37 -10.33
C ASN A 29 -1.43 0.84 -10.39
N VAL A 30 -0.47 0.18 -11.05
CA VAL A 30 -0.44 -1.28 -11.13
C VAL A 30 0.07 -1.85 -9.81
N PRO A 31 -0.67 -2.76 -9.16
CA PRO A 31 -0.20 -3.43 -7.96
C PRO A 31 1.09 -4.21 -8.22
N GLU A 32 2.04 -4.14 -7.29
CA GLU A 32 3.33 -4.85 -7.36
C GLU A 32 3.12 -6.36 -7.60
N GLU A 33 2.08 -6.91 -6.97
CA GLU A 33 1.75 -8.33 -7.08
C GLU A 33 1.28 -8.72 -8.50
N LEU A 34 0.61 -7.82 -9.22
CA LEU A 34 0.30 -8.05 -10.64
C LEU A 34 1.57 -8.10 -11.48
N GLU A 35 2.52 -7.21 -11.19
CA GLU A 35 3.81 -7.19 -11.86
C GLU A 35 4.60 -8.47 -11.60
N ARG A 36 4.59 -8.99 -10.36
CA ARG A 36 5.18 -10.28 -10.00
C ARG A 36 4.59 -11.42 -10.84
N ILE A 37 3.26 -11.47 -10.94
CA ILE A 37 2.55 -12.52 -11.70
C ILE A 37 2.94 -12.49 -13.17
N VAL A 38 2.95 -11.32 -13.81
CA VAL A 38 3.30 -11.20 -15.22
C VAL A 38 4.78 -11.51 -15.47
N ARG A 39 5.68 -11.04 -14.60
CA ARG A 39 7.11 -11.38 -14.70
C ARG A 39 7.34 -12.90 -14.62
N LYS A 40 6.61 -13.59 -13.73
CA LYS A 40 6.66 -15.06 -13.64
C LYS A 40 6.12 -15.76 -14.89
N ALA A 41 5.03 -15.25 -15.46
CA ALA A 41 4.45 -15.80 -16.70
C ALA A 41 5.39 -15.65 -17.91
N LEU A 42 6.21 -14.59 -17.94
CA LEU A 42 7.13 -14.25 -19.04
C LEU A 42 8.57 -14.76 -18.84
N ARG A 43 8.83 -15.61 -17.83
CA ARG A 43 10.15 -16.24 -17.64
C ARG A 43 10.57 -17.06 -18.86
N LYS A 44 11.87 -17.06 -19.15
CA LYS A 44 12.43 -17.74 -20.32
C LYS A 44 12.51 -19.24 -20.13
N ALA A 45 12.96 -19.64 -18.94
CA ALA A 45 12.99 -21.02 -18.51
C ALA A 45 11.56 -21.49 -18.22
N ARG A 46 11.17 -22.63 -18.80
CA ARG A 46 9.79 -23.15 -18.72
C ARG A 46 9.43 -23.61 -17.30
N ASP A 47 10.40 -24.15 -16.59
CA ASP A 47 10.35 -24.55 -15.19
C ASP A 47 10.16 -23.34 -14.24
N GLU A 48 10.68 -22.17 -14.61
CA GLU A 48 10.45 -20.92 -13.86
C GLU A 48 9.05 -20.30 -14.10
N ARG A 49 8.33 -20.75 -15.13
CA ARG A 49 6.95 -20.31 -15.41
C ARG A 49 5.93 -21.09 -14.58
N TYR A 50 4.69 -20.63 -14.62
CA TYR A 50 3.56 -21.44 -14.18
C TYR A 50 3.50 -22.74 -14.98
N GLN A 51 3.40 -23.86 -14.27
CA GLN A 51 3.34 -25.18 -14.89
C GLN A 51 2.00 -25.40 -15.59
N THR A 52 0.93 -24.81 -15.03
CA THR A 52 -0.41 -24.88 -15.61
C THR A 52 -1.08 -23.51 -15.70
N ALA A 53 -2.04 -23.39 -16.61
CA ALA A 53 -2.93 -22.22 -16.67
C ALA A 53 -3.79 -22.05 -15.40
N LYS A 54 -3.97 -23.13 -14.62
CA LYS A 54 -4.68 -23.08 -13.35
C LYS A 54 -3.87 -22.35 -12.28
N ASP A 55 -2.54 -22.49 -12.29
CA ASP A 55 -1.68 -21.85 -11.30
C ASP A 55 -1.70 -20.33 -11.44
N ILE A 56 -1.63 -19.81 -12.67
CA ILE A 56 -1.76 -18.36 -12.90
C ILE A 56 -3.17 -17.85 -12.57
N LEU A 57 -4.21 -18.66 -12.83
CA LEU A 57 -5.58 -18.31 -12.47
C LEU A 57 -5.75 -18.19 -10.95
N VAL A 58 -5.10 -19.07 -10.17
CA VAL A 58 -5.11 -19.01 -8.71
C VAL A 58 -4.48 -17.71 -8.23
N ASP A 59 -3.28 -17.38 -8.71
CA ASP A 59 -2.59 -16.14 -8.31
C ASP A 59 -3.41 -14.89 -8.67
N LEU A 60 -4.00 -14.84 -9.87
CA LEU A 60 -4.87 -13.72 -10.28
C LEU A 60 -6.13 -13.61 -9.42
N LYS A 61 -6.74 -14.73 -9.02
CA LYS A 61 -7.90 -14.73 -8.11
C LYS A 61 -7.52 -14.28 -6.70
N ASN A 62 -6.32 -14.62 -6.23
CA ASN A 62 -5.82 -14.20 -4.93
C ASN A 62 -5.62 -12.68 -4.92
N LEU A 63 -4.93 -12.15 -5.93
CA LEU A 63 -4.73 -10.73 -6.12
C LEU A 63 -6.06 -9.96 -6.20
N ARG A 64 -7.03 -10.45 -6.98
CA ARG A 64 -8.36 -9.80 -7.06
C ARG A 64 -9.01 -9.70 -5.68
N ARG A 65 -8.97 -10.77 -4.88
CA ARG A 65 -9.56 -10.72 -3.54
C ARG A 65 -8.85 -9.67 -2.70
N GLU A 66 -7.52 -9.64 -2.70
CA GLU A 66 -6.71 -8.66 -1.94
C GLU A 66 -7.09 -7.21 -2.29
N LEU A 67 -7.20 -6.89 -3.57
CA LEU A 67 -7.65 -5.56 -4.01
C LEU A 67 -9.09 -5.26 -3.56
N ASP A 68 -10.00 -6.24 -3.64
CA ASP A 68 -11.39 -6.09 -3.14
C ASP A 68 -11.41 -5.88 -1.59
N TRP A 69 -10.41 -6.39 -0.85
CA TRP A 69 -10.27 -6.14 0.59
C TRP A 69 -9.73 -4.73 0.87
N GLU A 70 -8.70 -4.30 0.14
CA GLU A 70 -8.10 -2.97 0.26
C GLU A 70 -9.13 -1.85 0.02
N GLU A 71 -9.92 -1.98 -1.06
CA GLU A 71 -10.99 -1.02 -1.40
C GLU A 71 -12.04 -0.89 -0.28
N ARG A 72 -12.36 -1.99 0.41
CA ARG A 72 -13.28 -1.98 1.56
C ARG A 72 -12.65 -1.39 2.81
N SER A 73 -11.35 -1.58 3.01
CA SER A 73 -10.64 -1.06 4.19
C SER A 73 -10.35 0.44 4.11
N ASP A 74 -10.09 0.98 2.90
CA ASP A 74 -9.86 2.42 2.70
C ASP A 74 -11.10 3.28 3.00
N GLY A 75 -12.29 2.68 3.05
CA GLY A 75 -13.54 3.33 3.42
C GLY A 75 -13.80 3.45 4.94
N LEU A 76 -12.97 2.85 5.79
CA LEU A 76 -13.12 2.96 7.24
C LEU A 76 -12.13 4.01 7.77
N PRO A 77 -12.58 5.17 8.30
CA PRO A 77 -11.71 5.95 9.16
C PRO A 77 -11.35 5.00 10.31
N SER A 78 -10.07 4.63 10.37
CA SER A 78 -9.49 3.84 11.44
C SER A 78 -9.82 4.56 12.74
N GLY A 79 -10.89 4.11 13.39
CA GLY A 79 -11.47 4.78 14.53
C GLY A 79 -10.40 4.94 15.59
N GLU A 80 -10.08 6.19 15.92
CA GLU A 80 -9.31 6.62 17.09
C GLU A 80 -9.94 6.00 18.35
N THR A 81 -9.64 4.73 18.61
CA THR A 81 -10.10 3.99 19.79
C THR A 81 -9.04 4.01 20.88
N ARG A 82 -8.09 4.96 20.82
CA ARG A 82 -7.03 5.14 21.83
C ARG A 82 -6.75 6.61 22.15
N ALA A 83 -7.78 7.37 22.54
CA ALA A 83 -7.52 8.67 23.21
C ALA A 83 -8.60 9.13 24.20
N ARG A 84 -9.66 8.34 24.49
CA ARG A 84 -10.76 8.77 25.38
C ARG A 84 -10.65 8.26 26.83
N ARG A 85 -9.52 7.67 27.25
CA ARG A 85 -9.34 7.14 28.62
C ARG A 85 -8.37 7.90 29.53
N GLN A 86 -7.78 9.00 29.09
CA GLN A 86 -7.01 9.91 29.94
C GLN A 86 -7.44 11.33 29.57
N ASN A 87 -8.18 12.00 30.45
CA ASN A 87 -8.40 13.46 30.56
C ASN A 87 -9.67 13.83 31.36
N GLN A 88 -10.31 12.87 32.05
CA GLN A 88 -11.38 13.17 33.03
C GLN A 88 -10.92 13.18 34.49
N ALA A 89 -9.63 12.99 34.77
CA ALA A 89 -9.08 13.09 36.12
C ALA A 89 -8.02 14.20 36.17
N THR A 90 -8.48 15.44 36.33
CA THR A 90 -7.92 16.50 37.20
C THR A 90 -8.54 17.84 36.79
N ASN A 91 -9.83 18.01 37.06
CA ASN A 91 -10.43 19.34 37.16
C ASN A 91 -10.99 19.49 38.58
N GLU A 92 -10.09 19.48 39.55
CA GLU A 92 -10.38 19.78 40.97
C GLU A 92 -9.36 20.79 41.54
N ASN A 93 -8.85 21.71 40.72
CA ASN A 93 -7.96 22.76 41.22
C ASN A 93 -8.25 24.16 40.65
N SER A 94 -9.53 24.51 40.54
CA SER A 94 -10.00 25.82 40.05
C SER A 94 -10.73 26.68 41.10
N LEU A 95 -10.67 26.31 42.39
CA LEU A 95 -11.24 27.12 43.50
C LEU A 95 -10.21 27.65 44.51
N ALA A 96 -8.91 27.38 44.34
CA ALA A 96 -7.86 27.86 45.24
C ALA A 96 -7.04 29.05 44.71
N TYR A 97 -7.18 29.45 43.45
CA TYR A 97 -6.35 30.50 42.83
C TYR A 97 -7.00 31.90 42.74
N SER A 98 -8.25 32.08 43.17
CA SER A 98 -8.94 33.39 43.10
C SER A 98 -8.94 34.17 44.42
N ALA A 99 -8.30 33.68 45.49
CA ALA A 99 -8.30 34.33 46.81
C ALA A 99 -6.96 34.96 47.24
N SER A 100 -5.95 35.08 46.36
CA SER A 100 -4.62 35.65 46.73
C SER A 100 -4.30 37.02 46.11
N ASN A 101 -5.18 37.60 45.30
CA ASN A 101 -4.98 38.94 44.70
C ASN A 101 -5.92 39.98 45.31
N SER A 102 -5.74 40.34 46.58
CA SER A 102 -6.33 41.56 47.15
C SER A 102 -5.73 42.04 48.47
N ALA A 103 -4.53 41.60 48.85
CA ALA A 103 -3.80 42.22 49.94
C ALA A 103 -2.30 42.15 49.65
N GLN A 104 -1.60 43.27 49.87
CA GLN A 104 -0.15 43.48 49.77
C GLN A 104 0.36 43.99 48.41
N ASN A 105 0.15 45.28 48.12
CA ASN A 105 1.29 46.21 48.18
C ASN A 105 0.80 47.67 48.32
N THR A 106 0.93 48.17 49.54
CA THR A 106 0.80 49.58 49.93
C THR A 106 2.19 50.22 49.99
N SER A 107 2.28 51.48 49.55
CA SER A 107 3.25 52.50 50.00
C SER A 107 4.71 52.40 49.58
N SER A 108 5.14 53.34 48.73
CA SER A 108 6.07 54.43 49.08
C SER A 108 6.00 55.54 48.03
#